data_AF-A0A356AQ67-F1
#
_entry.id   AF-A0A356AQ67-F1
#
_cell.length_a   1.000
_cell.length_b   1.000
_cell.length_c   1.000
_cell.angle_alpha   90.00
_cell.angle_beta   90.00
_cell.angle_gamma   90.00
#
_symmetry.space_group_name_H-M   'P 1'
#
loop_
_entity.id
_entity.type
_entity.pdbx_description
1 polymer ?
#
loop_
_entity_poly.entity_id
_entity_poly.type
_entity_poly.pdbx_seq_one_letter_code
_entity_poly.pdbx_strand_id
1 'polypeptide(L)'
;MLKNDVIYAYSSASVAVLYGRLVDRNTIERMIETENASDALKLMVEKDYGSTPAATESPYEYERLILEEEHKVYRRMDELLPEKKHIAFFKYKNDCHNIKVLLKGEMADSDHIRLNPNGTIDPNKLQVAIRERKLDLLPKEFSQAIEEALESYAKTKNPAVFDIYLDKACFLLMTKTAEESKNKILKAIAEFIIDSNNIKALIRNMTVSKSMNLLRSTILSKGSVDLSEYVKLFNGTMEQVKAYFSGKPLGEVVTKSIDAYLSTGSLSGMDKYFDEYYLSLIKEYKQQIDGPAPVFYYHALKEMEMKNMNLVMTGKINLLPKDDIRERLRIYYV
;
A
#
# COMPACT_ATOMS: atom_id res chain seq x y z
N MET A 1 25.76 14.61 19.96
CA MET A 1 24.61 14.19 19.13
C MET A 1 24.13 15.40 18.34
N LEU A 2 24.03 15.30 17.02
CA LEU A 2 23.37 16.33 16.21
C LEU A 2 21.91 16.46 16.69
N LYS A 3 21.39 17.68 16.81
CA LYS A 3 19.95 17.88 17.08
C LYS A 3 19.15 17.32 15.90
N ASN A 4 18.00 16.70 16.17
CA ASN A 4 17.14 16.11 15.14
C ASN A 4 16.83 17.09 14.00
N ASP A 5 16.71 18.39 14.29
CA ASP A 5 16.47 19.44 13.30
C ASP A 5 17.59 19.53 12.25
N VAL A 6 18.85 19.33 12.64
CA VAL A 6 20.00 19.35 11.72
C VAL A 6 19.99 18.10 10.83
N ILE A 7 19.61 16.95 11.40
CA ILE A 7 19.45 15.69 10.64
C ILE A 7 18.34 15.86 9.62
N TYR A 8 17.19 16.41 10.02
CA TYR A 8 16.07 16.63 9.11
C TYR A 8 16.36 17.67 8.02
N ALA A 9 17.09 18.75 8.30
CA ALA A 9 17.52 19.69 7.27
C ALA A 9 18.39 18.99 6.20
N TYR A 10 19.36 18.17 6.63
CA TYR A 10 20.15 17.35 5.72
C TYR A 10 19.28 16.35 4.93
N SER A 11 18.33 15.70 5.60
CA SER A 11 17.42 14.75 4.97
C SER A 11 16.53 15.40 3.91
N SER A 12 15.98 16.58 4.21
CA SER A 12 15.17 17.36 3.28
C SER A 12 15.96 17.75 2.03
N ALA A 13 17.19 18.26 2.20
CA ALA A 13 18.06 18.58 1.07
C ALA A 13 18.45 17.34 0.25
N SER A 14 18.77 16.25 0.94
CA SER A 14 19.13 14.97 0.32
C SER A 14 18.00 14.39 -0.52
N VAL A 15 16.75 14.46 -0.03
CA VAL A 15 15.57 13.98 -0.76
C VAL A 15 15.19 14.89 -1.90
N ALA A 16 15.40 16.21 -1.78
CA ALA A 16 15.09 17.15 -2.84
C ALA A 16 15.80 16.80 -4.17
N VAL A 17 17.05 16.34 -4.09
CA VAL A 17 17.81 15.84 -5.24
C VAL A 17 17.19 14.56 -5.82
N LEU A 18 16.63 13.69 -4.97
CA LEU A 18 16.01 12.44 -5.39
C LEU A 18 14.67 12.64 -6.12
N TYR A 19 13.95 13.73 -5.85
CA TYR A 19 12.72 14.04 -6.61
C TYR A 19 13.00 14.19 -8.11
N GLY A 20 14.15 14.74 -8.49
CA GLY A 20 14.54 14.87 -9.89
C GLY A 20 14.91 13.55 -10.58
N ARG A 21 15.01 12.45 -9.81
CA ARG A 21 15.31 11.10 -10.33
C ARG A 21 14.06 10.22 -10.47
N LEU A 22 12.89 10.75 -10.14
CA LEU A 22 11.64 10.03 -10.34
C LEU A 22 11.38 9.84 -11.84
N VAL A 23 10.69 8.76 -12.15
CA VAL A 23 10.28 8.45 -13.51
C VAL A 23 9.18 9.42 -13.91
N ASP A 24 9.46 10.18 -14.96
CA ASP A 24 8.53 11.17 -15.49
C ASP A 24 7.41 10.50 -16.31
N ARG A 25 6.36 11.29 -16.57
CA ARG A 25 5.21 10.86 -17.37
C ARG A 25 5.60 10.41 -18.76
N ASN A 26 6.53 11.13 -19.40
CA ASN A 26 6.97 10.83 -20.75
C ASN A 26 7.61 9.44 -20.85
N THR A 27 8.32 9.02 -19.81
CA THR A 27 8.92 7.70 -19.75
C THR A 27 7.85 6.63 -19.60
N ILE A 28 6.87 6.82 -18.70
CA ILE A 28 5.74 5.90 -18.56
C ILE A 28 4.95 5.78 -19.87
N GLU A 29 4.68 6.89 -20.55
CA GLU A 29 4.01 6.87 -21.87
C GLU A 29 4.85 6.14 -22.92
N ARG A 30 6.17 6.37 -22.97
CA ARG A 30 7.08 5.62 -23.86
C ARG A 30 7.02 4.11 -23.58
N MET A 31 6.95 3.71 -22.32
CA MET A 31 6.78 2.30 -21.93
C MET A 31 5.42 1.73 -22.39
N ILE A 32 4.35 2.51 -22.33
CA ILE A 32 3.04 2.11 -22.86
C ILE A 32 3.05 2.01 -24.38
N GLU A 33 3.89 2.78 -25.07
CA GLU A 33 3.99 2.76 -26.52
C GLU A 33 4.83 1.62 -27.10
N THR A 34 5.64 0.94 -26.27
CA THR A 34 6.46 -0.19 -26.75
C THR A 34 5.62 -1.31 -27.37
N GLU A 35 6.22 -2.08 -28.28
CA GLU A 35 5.52 -3.18 -28.94
C GLU A 35 5.22 -4.34 -27.98
N ASN A 36 6.15 -4.64 -27.07
CA ASN A 36 6.07 -5.78 -26.17
C ASN A 36 6.60 -5.45 -24.76
N ALA A 37 6.38 -6.38 -23.82
CA ALA A 37 6.81 -6.25 -22.43
C ALA A 37 8.34 -6.21 -22.26
N SER A 38 9.08 -6.94 -23.10
CA SER A 38 10.55 -6.96 -23.03
C SER A 38 11.16 -5.59 -23.38
N ASP A 39 10.56 -4.87 -24.32
CA ASP A 39 10.99 -3.50 -24.64
C ASP A 39 10.60 -2.50 -23.55
N ALA A 40 9.45 -2.68 -22.90
CA ALA A 40 9.10 -1.87 -21.72
C ALA A 40 10.07 -2.12 -20.55
N LEU A 41 10.51 -3.37 -20.35
CA LEU A 41 11.48 -3.73 -19.32
C LEU A 41 12.84 -3.05 -19.54
N LYS A 42 13.31 -2.92 -20.78
CA LYS A 42 14.54 -2.19 -21.11
C LYS A 42 14.47 -0.73 -20.66
N LEU A 43 13.33 -0.07 -20.87
CA LEU A 43 13.12 1.31 -20.42
C LEU A 43 13.08 1.45 -18.89
N MET A 44 12.64 0.42 -18.16
CA MET A 44 12.78 0.41 -16.69
C MET A 44 14.26 0.42 -16.29
N VAL A 45 15.06 -0.44 -16.90
CA VAL A 45 16.51 -0.53 -16.62
C VAL A 45 17.24 0.78 -16.97
N GLU A 46 16.85 1.46 -18.06
CA GLU A 46 17.35 2.80 -18.40
C GLU A 46 17.07 3.87 -17.32
N LYS A 47 16.03 3.67 -16.49
CA LYS A 47 15.68 4.54 -15.35
C LYS A 47 16.17 4.02 -14.02
N ASP A 48 17.31 3.33 -14.02
CA ASP A 48 17.99 2.81 -12.83
C ASP A 48 17.19 1.76 -12.03
N TYR A 49 16.11 1.19 -12.58
CA TYR A 49 15.42 0.04 -12.00
C TYR A 49 16.25 -1.24 -12.24
N GLY A 50 16.80 -1.78 -11.16
CA GLY A 50 17.71 -2.93 -11.20
C GLY A 50 19.10 -2.57 -11.70
N SER A 51 20.13 -3.02 -10.98
CA SER A 51 21.54 -2.70 -11.28
C SER A 51 22.32 -3.89 -11.82
N THR A 52 21.65 -5.01 -12.10
CA THR A 52 22.28 -6.27 -12.48
C THR A 52 22.11 -6.59 -13.97
N PRO A 53 23.18 -6.98 -14.69
CA PRO A 53 23.13 -7.33 -16.12
C PRO A 53 22.14 -8.46 -16.49
N ALA A 54 21.79 -9.34 -15.55
CA ALA A 54 20.83 -10.44 -15.74
C ALA A 54 19.35 -9.99 -15.72
N ALA A 55 19.06 -8.69 -15.58
CA ALA A 55 17.72 -8.15 -15.37
C ALA A 55 16.77 -8.20 -16.58
N THR A 56 17.23 -8.65 -17.76
CA THR A 56 16.49 -8.49 -19.03
C THR A 56 16.22 -9.80 -19.78
N GLU A 57 16.48 -10.96 -19.17
CA GLU A 57 16.28 -12.26 -19.83
C GLU A 57 14.80 -12.61 -20.04
N SER A 58 13.91 -12.10 -19.18
CA SER A 58 12.47 -12.37 -19.23
C SER A 58 11.67 -11.15 -18.77
N PRO A 59 10.55 -10.82 -19.43
CA PRO A 59 9.68 -9.72 -19.00
C PRO A 59 9.12 -9.94 -17.59
N TYR A 60 9.09 -11.18 -17.08
CA TYR A 60 8.63 -11.52 -15.72
C TYR A 60 9.63 -11.13 -14.61
N GLU A 61 10.86 -10.75 -14.96
CA GLU A 61 11.85 -10.25 -14.00
C GLU A 61 11.51 -8.87 -13.42
N TYR A 62 10.54 -8.16 -14.00
CA TYR A 62 10.14 -6.82 -13.56
C TYR A 62 9.75 -6.75 -12.08
N GLU A 63 9.10 -7.80 -11.55
CA GLU A 63 8.73 -7.86 -10.13
C GLU A 63 9.97 -7.85 -9.23
N ARG A 64 11.07 -8.50 -9.66
CA ARG A 64 12.34 -8.45 -8.95
C ARG A 64 12.94 -7.04 -8.99
N LEU A 65 12.91 -6.35 -10.13
CA LEU A 65 13.42 -4.99 -10.24
C LEU A 65 12.64 -4.00 -9.36
N ILE A 66 11.31 -4.15 -9.31
CA ILE A 66 10.47 -3.36 -8.42
C ILE A 66 10.81 -3.64 -6.95
N LEU A 67 11.00 -4.91 -6.57
CA LEU A 67 11.38 -5.28 -5.20
C LEU A 67 12.76 -4.74 -4.80
N GLU A 68 13.74 -4.79 -5.72
CA GLU A 68 15.06 -4.21 -5.52
C GLU A 68 15.00 -2.69 -5.34
N GLU A 69 14.16 -2.01 -6.13
CA GLU A 69 13.95 -0.57 -6.00
C GLU A 69 13.24 -0.23 -4.68
N GLU A 70 12.22 -1.00 -4.27
CA GLU A 70 11.59 -0.87 -2.96
C GLU A 70 12.63 -1.00 -1.84
N HIS A 71 13.55 -1.97 -1.95
CA HIS A 71 14.61 -2.15 -0.97
C HIS A 71 15.57 -0.96 -0.90
N LYS A 72 15.95 -0.37 -2.05
CA LYS A 72 16.75 0.87 -2.09
C LYS A 72 16.02 2.02 -1.39
N VAL A 73 14.71 2.18 -1.62
CA VAL A 73 13.89 3.21 -0.98
C VAL A 73 13.87 3.04 0.54
N TYR A 74 13.63 1.83 1.05
CA TYR A 74 13.66 1.60 2.50
C TYR A 74 15.03 1.82 3.13
N ARG A 75 16.12 1.41 2.47
CA ARG A 75 17.48 1.74 2.94
C ARG A 75 17.69 3.24 3.02
N ARG A 76 17.25 3.97 1.99
CA ARG A 76 17.37 5.43 1.96
C ARG A 76 16.53 6.09 3.06
N MET A 77 15.32 5.60 3.32
CA MET A 77 14.52 6.08 4.44
C MET A 77 15.21 5.82 5.79
N ASP A 78 15.86 4.67 5.95
CA ASP A 78 16.53 4.30 7.21
C ASP A 78 17.75 5.19 7.50
N GLU A 79 18.46 5.62 6.45
CA GLU A 79 19.56 6.60 6.53
C GLU A 79 19.08 8.01 6.89
N LEU A 80 17.91 8.40 6.38
CA LEU A 80 17.42 9.78 6.45
C LEU A 80 16.45 10.03 7.62
N LEU A 81 15.92 8.98 8.23
CA LEU A 81 15.01 9.08 9.38
C LEU A 81 15.75 8.64 10.65
N PRO A 82 16.02 9.56 11.60
CA PRO A 82 16.68 9.21 12.86
C PRO A 82 15.77 8.35 13.75
N GLU A 83 14.45 8.53 13.65
CA GLU A 83 13.48 7.81 14.47
C GLU A 83 13.04 6.50 13.79
N LYS A 84 13.45 5.36 14.35
CA LYS A 84 13.13 4.03 13.81
C LYS A 84 11.63 3.73 13.77
N LYS A 85 10.83 4.36 14.63
CA LYS A 85 9.36 4.23 14.59
C LYS A 85 8.76 4.75 13.28
N HIS A 86 9.36 5.78 12.69
CA HIS A 86 8.88 6.35 11.43
C HIS A 86 9.02 5.37 10.27
N ILE A 87 10.15 4.65 10.17
CA ILE A 87 10.34 3.65 9.12
C ILE A 87 9.54 2.37 9.41
N ALA A 88 9.46 1.94 10.68
CA ALA A 88 8.69 0.76 11.08
C ALA A 88 7.22 0.87 10.65
N PHE A 89 6.63 2.07 10.78
CA PHE A 89 5.27 2.35 10.33
C PHE A 89 4.99 1.90 8.89
N PHE A 90 5.90 2.20 7.95
CA PHE A 90 5.73 1.84 6.54
C PHE A 90 6.04 0.35 6.27
N LYS A 91 6.90 -0.27 7.09
CA LYS A 91 7.31 -1.67 6.95
C LYS A 91 6.27 -2.68 7.41
N TYR A 92 5.35 -2.30 8.32
CA TYR A 92 4.34 -3.25 8.85
C TYR A 92 3.44 -3.86 7.79
N LYS A 93 3.15 -3.14 6.69
CA LYS A 93 2.38 -3.71 5.57
C LYS A 93 3.09 -4.93 4.94
N ASN A 94 4.42 -4.93 4.94
CA ASN A 94 5.24 -6.00 4.39
C ASN A 94 5.29 -7.20 5.35
N ASP A 95 5.37 -6.95 6.67
CA ASP A 95 5.23 -8.00 7.67
C ASP A 95 3.85 -8.67 7.58
N CYS A 96 2.78 -7.87 7.52
CA CYS A 96 1.41 -8.36 7.36
C CYS A 96 1.24 -9.20 6.09
N HIS A 97 1.75 -8.72 4.95
CA HIS A 97 1.74 -9.47 3.70
C HIS A 97 2.47 -10.81 3.85
N ASN A 98 3.69 -10.80 4.39
CA ASN A 98 4.47 -12.02 4.58
C ASN A 98 3.76 -13.04 5.48
N ILE A 99 3.15 -12.59 6.60
CA ILE A 99 2.39 -13.45 7.49
C ILE A 99 1.22 -14.10 6.75
N LYS A 100 0.45 -13.31 5.98
CA LYS A 100 -0.67 -13.83 5.18
C LYS A 100 -0.23 -14.88 4.18
N VAL A 101 0.86 -14.62 3.46
CA VAL A 101 1.38 -15.55 2.44
C VAL A 101 1.87 -16.84 3.09
N LEU A 102 2.59 -16.75 4.22
CA LEU A 102 3.07 -17.92 4.96
C LEU A 102 1.91 -18.80 5.46
N LEU A 103 0.91 -18.21 6.11
CA LEU A 103 -0.24 -18.96 6.62
C LEU A 103 -1.07 -19.59 5.50
N LYS A 104 -1.34 -18.85 4.42
CA LYS A 104 -2.08 -19.39 3.26
C LYS A 104 -1.28 -20.47 2.54
N GLY A 105 0.04 -20.33 2.47
CA GLY A 105 0.95 -21.32 1.88
C GLY A 105 0.97 -22.63 2.65
N GLU A 106 0.97 -22.58 4.00
CA GLU A 106 0.82 -23.78 4.84
C GLU A 106 -0.48 -24.54 4.55
N MET A 107 -1.59 -23.82 4.27
CA MET A 107 -2.88 -24.45 3.96
C MET A 107 -2.97 -24.99 2.53
N ALA A 108 -2.17 -24.44 1.62
CA ALA A 108 -2.15 -24.81 0.20
C ALA A 108 -1.03 -25.81 -0.14
N ASP A 109 -0.26 -26.26 0.85
CA ASP A 109 0.93 -27.12 0.70
C ASP A 109 1.92 -26.59 -0.35
N SER A 110 2.14 -25.26 -0.33
CA SER A 110 3.01 -24.57 -1.28
C SER A 110 4.37 -24.27 -0.66
N ASP A 111 5.42 -24.85 -1.23
CA ASP A 111 6.81 -24.63 -0.80
C ASP A 111 7.47 -23.39 -1.41
N HIS A 112 6.88 -22.83 -2.48
CA HIS A 112 7.46 -21.72 -3.23
C HIS A 112 6.81 -20.39 -2.81
N ILE A 113 7.21 -19.89 -1.64
CA ILE A 113 6.72 -18.63 -1.09
C ILE A 113 7.81 -17.55 -1.22
N ARG A 114 7.52 -16.49 -1.98
CA ARG A 114 8.37 -15.30 -2.05
C ARG A 114 7.94 -14.29 -0.99
N LEU A 115 8.83 -14.00 -0.05
CA LEU A 115 8.61 -13.01 1.01
C LEU A 115 9.22 -11.66 0.65
N ASN A 116 8.59 -10.58 1.10
CA ASN A 116 9.14 -9.24 1.00
C ASN A 116 10.20 -9.04 2.12
N PRO A 117 11.48 -8.76 1.78
CA PRO A 117 12.53 -8.56 2.79
C PRO A 117 12.43 -7.22 3.53
N ASN A 118 11.57 -6.30 3.08
CA ASN A 118 11.47 -4.94 3.60
C ASN A 118 10.47 -4.83 4.78
N GLY A 119 10.37 -5.87 5.60
CA GLY A 119 9.59 -5.89 6.83
C GLY A 119 10.36 -5.34 8.03
N THR A 120 9.69 -5.28 9.19
CA THR A 120 10.38 -5.06 10.49
C THR A 120 10.96 -6.36 11.04
N ILE A 121 10.49 -7.50 10.53
CA ILE A 121 10.94 -8.84 10.92
C ILE A 121 11.68 -9.47 9.74
N ASP A 122 12.84 -10.08 10.02
CA ASP A 122 13.58 -10.84 9.01
C ASP A 122 12.70 -11.99 8.46
N PRO A 123 12.59 -12.16 7.12
CA PRO A 123 11.71 -13.17 6.54
C PRO A 123 11.98 -14.61 7.00
N ASN A 124 13.24 -14.98 7.22
CA ASN A 124 13.57 -16.32 7.69
C ASN A 124 13.12 -16.51 9.14
N LYS A 125 13.34 -15.51 10.00
CA LYS A 125 12.82 -15.52 11.38
C LYS A 125 11.31 -15.58 11.41
N LEU A 126 10.64 -14.82 10.54
CA LEU A 126 9.18 -14.81 10.43
C LEU A 126 8.64 -16.19 9.98
N GLN A 127 9.29 -16.81 9.00
CA GLN A 127 8.95 -18.15 8.54
C GLN A 127 9.09 -19.19 9.66
N VAL A 128 10.19 -19.16 10.42
CA VAL A 128 10.39 -20.04 11.59
C VAL A 128 9.33 -19.79 12.65
N ALA A 129 9.07 -18.51 12.99
CA ALA A 129 8.08 -18.15 14.00
C ALA A 129 6.68 -18.66 13.66
N ILE A 130 6.26 -18.55 12.39
CA ILE A 130 4.96 -19.05 11.93
C ILE A 130 4.96 -20.58 11.94
N ARG A 131 5.92 -21.24 11.26
CA ARG A 131 5.95 -22.72 11.14
C ARG A 131 6.01 -23.43 12.49
N GLU A 132 6.83 -22.93 13.41
CA GLU A 132 7.00 -23.50 14.76
C GLU A 132 5.98 -22.97 15.77
N ARG A 133 5.03 -22.12 15.35
CA ARG A 133 4.03 -21.45 16.20
C ARG A 133 4.64 -20.70 17.39
N LYS A 134 5.86 -20.16 17.23
CA LYS A 134 6.53 -19.26 18.19
C LYS A 134 6.07 -17.83 18.02
N LEU A 135 4.77 -17.61 18.23
CA LEU A 135 4.10 -16.34 17.97
C LEU A 135 4.46 -15.25 18.99
N ASP A 136 5.01 -15.62 20.14
CA ASP A 136 5.55 -14.72 21.17
C ASP A 136 6.73 -13.87 20.68
N LEU A 137 7.39 -14.29 19.61
CA LEU A 137 8.47 -13.56 18.94
C LEU A 137 7.95 -12.43 18.03
N LEU A 138 6.64 -12.36 17.78
CA LEU A 138 6.01 -11.36 16.92
C LEU A 138 5.42 -10.22 17.75
N PRO A 139 5.18 -9.03 17.14
CA PRO A 139 4.35 -8.01 17.76
C PRO A 139 3.01 -8.60 18.22
N LYS A 140 2.61 -8.26 19.45
CA LYS A 140 1.41 -8.82 20.11
C LYS A 140 0.17 -8.77 19.21
N GLU A 141 0.00 -7.67 18.50
CA GLU A 141 -1.12 -7.46 17.57
C GLU A 141 -1.16 -8.54 16.47
N PHE A 142 0.00 -8.93 15.92
CA PHE A 142 0.07 -10.03 14.94
C PHE A 142 -0.12 -11.39 15.61
N SER A 143 0.51 -11.65 16.75
CA SER A 143 0.39 -12.94 17.46
C SER A 143 -1.07 -13.28 17.73
N GLN A 144 -1.82 -12.32 18.31
CA GLN A 144 -3.24 -12.48 18.62
C GLN A 144 -4.08 -12.70 17.35
N ALA A 145 -3.83 -11.91 16.30
CA ALA A 145 -4.58 -12.07 15.05
C ALA A 145 -4.30 -13.40 14.34
N ILE A 146 -3.07 -13.94 14.44
CA ILE A 146 -2.75 -15.26 13.89
C ILE A 146 -3.54 -16.34 14.63
N GLU A 147 -3.57 -16.30 15.96
CA GLU A 147 -4.34 -17.26 16.78
C GLU A 147 -5.84 -17.21 16.44
N GLU A 148 -6.43 -16.01 16.44
CA GLU A 148 -7.85 -15.81 16.10
C GLU A 148 -8.17 -16.25 14.66
N ALA A 149 -7.27 -15.96 13.71
CA ALA A 149 -7.45 -16.36 12.32
C ALA A 149 -7.40 -17.88 12.14
N LEU A 150 -6.46 -18.56 12.81
CA LEU A 150 -6.35 -20.01 12.78
C LEU A 150 -7.57 -20.69 13.42
N GLU A 151 -8.05 -20.18 14.55
CA GLU A 151 -9.28 -20.69 15.18
C GLU A 151 -10.50 -20.50 14.27
N SER A 152 -10.64 -19.31 13.68
CA SER A 152 -11.72 -19.01 12.73
C SER A 152 -11.62 -19.89 11.48
N TYR A 153 -10.43 -20.11 10.95
CA TYR A 153 -10.19 -20.98 9.81
C TYR A 153 -10.51 -22.44 10.14
N ALA A 154 -10.17 -22.93 11.33
CA ALA A 154 -10.49 -24.29 11.75
C ALA A 154 -12.00 -24.55 11.73
N LYS A 155 -12.81 -23.55 12.11
CA LYS A 155 -14.29 -23.62 12.13
C LYS A 155 -14.93 -23.42 10.75
N THR A 156 -14.40 -22.51 9.94
CA THR A 156 -15.06 -22.05 8.69
C THR A 156 -14.46 -22.62 7.41
N LYS A 157 -13.19 -23.08 7.46
CA LYS A 157 -12.36 -23.45 6.31
C LYS A 157 -12.26 -22.37 5.23
N ASN A 158 -12.53 -21.11 5.60
CA ASN A 158 -12.50 -19.98 4.67
C ASN A 158 -11.15 -19.23 4.78
N PRO A 159 -10.28 -19.26 3.76
CA PRO A 159 -8.97 -18.60 3.82
C PRO A 159 -9.05 -17.07 3.88
N ALA A 160 -10.20 -16.46 3.55
CA ALA A 160 -10.38 -15.01 3.65
C ALA A 160 -10.29 -14.48 5.10
N VAL A 161 -10.43 -15.35 6.10
CA VAL A 161 -10.30 -14.96 7.52
C VAL A 161 -8.89 -14.43 7.82
N PHE A 162 -7.85 -14.99 7.18
CA PHE A 162 -6.48 -14.51 7.37
C PHE A 162 -6.32 -13.06 6.92
N ASP A 163 -6.97 -12.66 5.82
CA ASP A 163 -6.93 -11.27 5.37
C ASP A 163 -7.59 -10.36 6.41
N ILE A 164 -8.80 -10.73 6.86
CA ILE A 164 -9.60 -9.92 7.79
C ILE A 164 -8.87 -9.67 9.11
N TYR A 165 -8.36 -10.73 9.75
CA TYR A 165 -7.71 -10.60 11.07
C TYR A 165 -6.34 -9.92 10.96
N LEU A 166 -5.53 -10.26 9.94
CA LEU A 166 -4.18 -9.71 9.82
C LEU A 166 -4.18 -8.26 9.34
N ASP A 167 -5.12 -7.86 8.49
CA ASP A 167 -5.28 -6.45 8.12
C ASP A 167 -5.63 -5.61 9.35
N LYS A 168 -6.57 -6.07 10.18
CA LYS A 168 -6.90 -5.39 11.45
C LYS A 168 -5.69 -5.24 12.36
N ALA A 169 -4.90 -6.29 12.54
CA ALA A 169 -3.69 -6.24 13.35
C ALA A 169 -2.65 -5.25 12.78
N CYS A 170 -2.43 -5.28 11.46
CA CYS A 170 -1.53 -4.37 10.79
C CYS A 170 -1.93 -2.91 11.03
N PHE A 171 -3.22 -2.57 10.86
CA PHE A 171 -3.69 -1.21 11.08
C PHE A 171 -3.62 -0.81 12.55
N LEU A 172 -3.92 -1.71 13.48
CA LEU A 172 -3.76 -1.43 14.91
C LEU A 172 -2.31 -1.08 15.26
N LEU A 173 -1.35 -1.84 14.72
CA LEU A 173 0.08 -1.61 14.93
C LEU A 173 0.56 -0.30 14.31
N MET A 174 0.08 0.03 13.09
CA MET A 174 0.34 1.31 12.42
C MET A 174 -0.22 2.48 13.23
N THR A 175 -1.48 2.41 13.68
CA THR A 175 -2.11 3.48 14.47
C THR A 175 -1.41 3.68 15.80
N LYS A 176 -1.08 2.61 16.52
CA LYS A 176 -0.32 2.69 17.78
C LYS A 176 1.05 3.32 17.57
N THR A 177 1.77 2.91 16.52
CA THR A 177 3.08 3.47 16.18
C THR A 177 2.99 4.95 15.83
N ALA A 178 1.95 5.35 15.08
CA ALA A 178 1.68 6.74 14.77
C ALA A 178 1.39 7.57 16.04
N GLU A 179 0.50 7.09 16.92
CA GLU A 179 0.19 7.72 18.21
C GLU A 179 1.46 7.90 19.07
N GLU A 180 2.28 6.85 19.20
CA GLU A 180 3.51 6.88 19.98
C GLU A 180 4.59 7.79 19.41
N SER A 181 4.68 7.92 18.08
CA SER A 181 5.61 8.84 17.42
C SER A 181 5.27 10.31 17.62
N LYS A 182 4.02 10.62 18.03
CA LYS A 182 3.48 11.98 18.11
C LYS A 182 3.60 12.77 16.80
N ASN A 183 3.81 12.09 15.67
CA ASN A 183 3.96 12.69 14.36
C ASN A 183 2.58 12.84 13.70
N LYS A 184 2.17 14.08 13.45
CA LYS A 184 0.84 14.40 12.88
C LYS A 184 0.64 13.79 11.48
N ILE A 185 1.71 13.66 10.69
CA ILE A 185 1.65 13.09 9.34
C ILE A 185 1.38 11.60 9.42
N LEU A 186 2.11 10.85 10.26
CA LEU A 186 1.86 9.42 10.44
C LEU A 186 0.46 9.13 10.98
N LYS A 187 -0.04 9.98 11.88
CA LYS A 187 -1.43 9.89 12.36
C LYS A 187 -2.43 10.10 11.21
N ALA A 188 -2.27 11.15 10.42
CA ALA A 188 -3.12 11.42 9.26
C ALA A 188 -3.06 10.30 8.21
N ILE A 189 -1.86 9.74 7.96
CA ILE A 189 -1.69 8.58 7.06
C ILE A 189 -2.43 7.36 7.62
N ALA A 190 -2.31 7.05 8.91
CA ALA A 190 -2.98 5.91 9.52
C ALA A 190 -4.52 6.03 9.43
N GLU A 191 -5.07 7.20 9.75
CA GLU A 191 -6.50 7.50 9.63
C GLU A 191 -6.97 7.39 8.17
N PHE A 192 -6.22 7.96 7.22
CA PHE A 192 -6.52 7.87 5.80
C PHE A 192 -6.53 6.42 5.28
N ILE A 193 -5.54 5.61 5.67
CA ILE A 193 -5.45 4.21 5.27
C ILE A 193 -6.66 3.43 5.81
N ILE A 194 -7.08 3.68 7.05
CA ILE A 194 -8.27 3.06 7.63
C ILE A 194 -9.53 3.47 6.85
N ASP A 195 -9.74 4.76 6.64
CA ASP A 195 -10.94 5.28 5.98
C ASP A 195 -11.03 4.81 4.52
N SER A 196 -9.92 4.84 3.79
CA SER A 196 -9.87 4.37 2.41
C SER A 196 -10.17 2.86 2.31
N ASN A 197 -9.66 2.04 3.23
CA ASN A 197 -9.99 0.62 3.29
C ASN A 197 -11.47 0.40 3.63
N ASN A 198 -12.01 1.13 4.60
CA ASN A 198 -13.41 1.03 4.99
C ASN A 198 -14.37 1.45 3.87
N ILE A 199 -14.07 2.54 3.17
CA ILE A 199 -14.86 3.00 2.02
C ILE A 199 -14.80 1.98 0.88
N LYS A 200 -13.62 1.46 0.55
CA LYS A 200 -13.48 0.41 -0.47
C LYS A 200 -14.21 -0.87 -0.07
N ALA A 201 -14.18 -1.24 1.21
CA ALA A 201 -14.95 -2.36 1.74
C ALA A 201 -16.45 -2.11 1.64
N LEU A 202 -16.94 -0.91 1.95
CA LEU A 202 -18.35 -0.52 1.78
C LEU A 202 -18.78 -0.69 0.32
N ILE A 203 -18.08 -0.06 -0.62
CA ILE A 203 -18.43 -0.10 -2.05
C ILE A 203 -18.40 -1.55 -2.57
N ARG A 204 -17.34 -2.31 -2.26
CA ARG A 204 -17.24 -3.73 -2.66
C ARG A 204 -18.38 -4.57 -2.07
N ASN A 205 -18.75 -4.35 -0.80
CA ASN A 205 -19.82 -5.11 -0.17
C ASN A 205 -21.19 -4.72 -0.73
N MET A 206 -21.43 -3.45 -1.09
CA MET A 206 -22.69 -3.04 -1.72
C MET A 206 -22.86 -3.63 -3.14
N THR A 207 -21.76 -3.91 -3.84
CA THR A 207 -21.76 -4.26 -5.26
C THR A 207 -21.59 -5.75 -5.50
N VAL A 208 -20.56 -6.35 -4.91
CA VAL A 208 -20.12 -7.73 -5.19
C VAL A 208 -20.66 -8.67 -4.13
N SER A 209 -20.28 -8.47 -2.86
CA SER A 209 -20.54 -9.46 -1.81
C SER A 209 -21.96 -9.42 -1.27
N LYS A 210 -22.62 -8.25 -1.32
CA LYS A 210 -23.95 -7.98 -0.80
C LYS A 210 -24.18 -8.53 0.62
N SER A 211 -23.14 -8.45 1.47
CA SER A 211 -23.11 -9.07 2.79
C SER A 211 -22.82 -8.07 3.90
N MET A 212 -23.83 -7.79 4.72
CA MET A 212 -23.70 -6.95 5.92
C MET A 212 -22.75 -7.56 6.95
N ASN A 213 -22.77 -8.90 7.11
CA ASN A 213 -21.89 -9.58 8.05
C ASN A 213 -20.42 -9.46 7.64
N LEU A 214 -20.14 -9.59 6.33
CA LEU A 214 -18.80 -9.38 5.80
C LEU A 214 -18.36 -7.93 6.02
N LEU A 215 -19.20 -6.95 5.69
CA LEU A 215 -18.92 -5.54 5.95
C LEU A 215 -18.53 -5.31 7.43
N ARG A 216 -19.38 -5.74 8.37
CA ARG A 216 -19.11 -5.60 9.81
C ARG A 216 -17.80 -6.24 10.24
N SER A 217 -17.46 -7.38 9.65
CA SER A 217 -16.19 -8.06 9.94
C SER A 217 -14.99 -7.36 9.32
N THR A 218 -15.13 -6.61 8.22
CA THR A 218 -14.02 -5.93 7.53
C THR A 218 -13.79 -4.49 7.95
N ILE A 219 -14.81 -3.81 8.48
CA ILE A 219 -14.66 -2.41 8.90
C ILE A 219 -13.70 -2.32 10.08
N LEU A 220 -12.76 -1.39 9.94
CA LEU A 220 -11.72 -1.06 10.87
C LEU A 220 -12.17 0.08 11.78
N SER A 221 -11.83 -0.01 13.06
CA SER A 221 -12.03 1.07 14.04
C SER A 221 -10.98 2.17 13.90
N LYS A 222 -11.17 3.30 14.60
CA LYS A 222 -10.26 4.47 14.64
C LYS A 222 -10.15 5.27 13.32
N GLY A 223 -11.06 5.04 12.37
CA GLY A 223 -11.27 5.93 11.23
C GLY A 223 -12.06 7.17 11.61
N SER A 224 -12.32 8.03 10.62
CA SER A 224 -13.16 9.24 10.78
C SER A 224 -14.67 8.95 10.74
N VAL A 225 -15.07 7.72 10.38
CA VAL A 225 -16.48 7.31 10.24
C VAL A 225 -16.76 6.10 11.13
N ASP A 226 -17.81 6.19 11.94
CA ASP A 226 -18.24 5.10 12.82
C ASP A 226 -18.87 3.93 12.06
N LEU A 227 -18.75 2.72 12.62
CA LEU A 227 -19.36 1.51 12.05
C LEU A 227 -20.87 1.66 11.82
N SER A 228 -21.58 2.35 12.72
CA SER A 228 -23.02 2.59 12.57
C SER A 228 -23.37 3.36 11.31
N GLU A 229 -22.51 4.29 10.88
CA GLU A 229 -22.71 5.05 9.65
C GLU A 229 -22.44 4.16 8.42
N TYR A 230 -21.38 3.35 8.42
CA TYR A 230 -21.16 2.37 7.34
C TYR A 230 -22.33 1.39 7.18
N VAL A 231 -22.91 0.93 8.28
CA VAL A 231 -24.09 0.06 8.27
C VAL A 231 -25.31 0.75 7.65
N LYS A 232 -25.52 2.04 7.95
CA LYS A 232 -26.60 2.83 7.33
C LYS A 232 -26.36 2.98 5.83
N LEU A 233 -25.15 3.39 5.45
CA LEU A 233 -24.77 3.62 4.05
C LEU A 233 -24.88 2.36 3.19
N PHE A 234 -24.54 1.20 3.75
CA PHE A 234 -24.66 -0.08 3.04
C PHE A 234 -26.10 -0.39 2.61
N ASN A 235 -27.10 0.01 3.40
CA ASN A 235 -28.50 -0.20 3.07
C ASN A 235 -29.05 0.88 2.11
N GLY A 236 -28.22 1.83 1.70
CA GLY A 236 -28.57 2.92 0.80
C GLY A 236 -28.09 2.72 -0.64
N THR A 237 -28.07 3.81 -1.41
CA THR A 237 -27.55 3.86 -2.78
C THR A 237 -26.16 4.47 -2.86
N MET A 238 -25.48 4.31 -3.99
CA MET A 238 -24.18 4.93 -4.25
C MET A 238 -24.25 6.47 -4.20
N GLU A 239 -25.38 7.06 -4.61
CA GLU A 239 -25.63 8.51 -4.51
C GLU A 239 -25.73 8.95 -3.05
N GLN A 240 -26.33 8.13 -2.17
CA GLN A 240 -26.37 8.41 -0.74
C GLN A 240 -24.98 8.31 -0.10
N VAL A 241 -24.13 7.40 -0.57
CA VAL A 241 -22.71 7.35 -0.18
C VAL A 241 -21.99 8.63 -0.60
N LYS A 242 -22.13 9.07 -1.86
CA LYS A 242 -21.56 10.35 -2.34
C LYS A 242 -22.04 11.53 -1.50
N ALA A 243 -23.36 11.61 -1.26
CA ALA A 243 -23.95 12.69 -0.48
C ALA A 243 -23.41 12.73 0.96
N TYR A 244 -23.21 11.58 1.59
CA TYR A 244 -22.65 11.50 2.94
C TYR A 244 -21.21 12.02 3.04
N PHE A 245 -20.39 11.75 2.02
CA PHE A 245 -19.00 12.21 1.99
C PHE A 245 -18.85 13.61 1.40
N SER A 246 -19.90 14.18 0.80
CA SER A 246 -19.89 15.55 0.28
C SER A 246 -19.49 16.56 1.35
N GLY A 247 -18.54 17.45 1.03
CA GLY A 247 -17.99 18.45 1.95
C GLY A 247 -17.04 17.91 3.03
N LYS A 248 -16.78 16.59 3.08
CA LYS A 248 -15.77 15.99 3.97
C LYS A 248 -14.40 15.90 3.26
N PRO A 249 -13.30 15.72 4.00
CA PRO A 249 -11.95 15.61 3.41
C PRO A 249 -11.84 14.55 2.30
N LEU A 250 -12.59 13.44 2.40
CA LEU A 250 -12.60 12.35 1.40
C LEU A 250 -13.71 12.48 0.34
N GLY A 251 -14.47 13.57 0.33
CA GLY A 251 -15.64 13.71 -0.55
C GLY A 251 -15.33 13.59 -2.04
N GLU A 252 -14.29 14.28 -2.49
CA GLU A 252 -13.90 14.28 -3.89
C GLU A 252 -13.41 12.88 -4.34
N VAL A 253 -12.54 12.25 -3.54
CA VAL A 253 -11.99 10.92 -3.85
C VAL A 253 -13.09 9.84 -3.86
N VAL A 254 -14.04 9.90 -2.93
CA VAL A 254 -15.20 9.00 -2.90
C VAL A 254 -16.04 9.19 -4.15
N THR A 255 -16.35 10.42 -4.51
CA THR A 255 -17.17 10.74 -5.69
C THR A 255 -16.52 10.20 -6.96
N LYS A 256 -15.24 10.53 -7.21
CA LYS A 256 -14.48 10.05 -8.37
C LYS A 256 -14.39 8.53 -8.42
N SER A 257 -14.18 7.88 -7.27
CA SER A 257 -14.10 6.41 -7.18
C SER A 257 -15.43 5.75 -7.56
N ILE A 258 -16.54 6.27 -7.02
CA ILE A 258 -17.86 5.74 -7.34
C ILE A 258 -18.21 6.00 -8.81
N ASP A 259 -17.92 7.19 -9.35
CA ASP A 259 -18.14 7.51 -10.77
C ASP A 259 -17.37 6.55 -11.68
N ALA A 260 -16.08 6.32 -11.41
CA ALA A 260 -15.29 5.39 -12.18
C ALA A 260 -15.83 3.95 -12.11
N TYR A 261 -16.31 3.51 -10.95
CA TYR A 261 -16.98 2.22 -10.82
C TYR A 261 -18.28 2.18 -11.65
N LEU A 262 -19.13 3.20 -11.57
CA LEU A 262 -20.40 3.23 -12.31
C LEU A 262 -20.19 3.27 -13.83
N SER A 263 -19.14 3.94 -14.31
CA SER A 263 -18.83 4.01 -15.74
C SER A 263 -18.21 2.71 -16.28
N THR A 264 -17.38 2.02 -15.49
CA THR A 264 -16.59 0.87 -15.98
C THR A 264 -17.08 -0.49 -15.50
N GLY A 265 -17.93 -0.51 -14.46
CA GLY A 265 -18.29 -1.73 -13.72
C GLY A 265 -17.13 -2.35 -12.93
N SER A 266 -15.94 -1.75 -12.95
CA SER A 266 -14.73 -2.32 -12.35
C SER A 266 -14.32 -1.59 -11.08
N LEU A 267 -14.12 -2.35 -10.00
CA LEU A 267 -13.57 -1.84 -8.74
C LEU A 267 -12.08 -1.47 -8.87
N SER A 268 -11.37 -1.98 -9.88
CA SER A 268 -9.93 -1.74 -10.03
C SER A 268 -9.59 -0.29 -10.38
N GLY A 269 -10.53 0.44 -10.99
CA GLY A 269 -10.34 1.84 -11.37
C GLY A 269 -10.38 2.82 -10.19
N MET A 270 -10.85 2.39 -9.02
CA MET A 270 -11.02 3.25 -7.85
C MET A 270 -9.71 3.52 -7.12
N ASP A 271 -8.82 2.52 -7.06
CA ASP A 271 -7.62 2.59 -6.23
C ASP A 271 -6.71 3.77 -6.59
N LYS A 272 -6.67 4.17 -7.87
CA LYS A 272 -5.86 5.32 -8.31
C LYS A 272 -6.26 6.62 -7.61
N TYR A 273 -7.54 6.85 -7.36
CA TYR A 273 -8.00 8.11 -6.76
C TYR A 273 -7.63 8.18 -5.27
N PHE A 274 -7.71 7.05 -4.56
CA PHE A 274 -7.21 6.97 -3.18
C PHE A 274 -5.70 7.14 -3.12
N ASP A 275 -4.98 6.51 -4.05
CA ASP A 275 -3.53 6.63 -4.18
C ASP A 275 -3.09 8.09 -4.47
N GLU A 276 -3.79 8.81 -5.33
CA GLU A 276 -3.55 10.24 -5.62
C GLU A 276 -3.90 11.15 -4.43
N TYR A 277 -4.99 10.83 -3.70
CA TYR A 277 -5.33 11.54 -2.48
C TYR A 277 -4.27 11.34 -1.39
N TYR A 278 -3.77 10.11 -1.21
CA TYR A 278 -2.68 9.81 -0.28
C TYR A 278 -1.45 10.68 -0.55
N LEU A 279 -1.10 10.84 -1.83
CA LEU A 279 0.01 11.70 -2.22
C LEU A 279 -0.27 13.17 -1.88
N SER A 280 -1.46 13.67 -2.21
CA SER A 280 -1.88 15.04 -1.91
C SER A 280 -1.89 15.32 -0.40
N LEU A 281 -2.39 14.38 0.40
CA LEU A 281 -2.40 14.46 1.87
C LEU A 281 -0.98 14.70 2.41
N ILE A 282 0.00 13.90 1.98
CA ILE A 282 1.39 14.06 2.46
C ILE A 282 2.01 15.35 1.92
N LYS A 283 1.66 15.76 0.70
CA LYS A 283 2.13 17.01 0.07
C LYS A 283 1.76 18.24 0.89
N GLU A 284 0.55 18.28 1.45
CA GLU A 284 0.11 19.39 2.32
C GLU A 284 1.03 19.55 3.54
N TYR A 285 1.41 18.43 4.18
CA TYR A 285 2.34 18.46 5.30
C TYR A 285 3.77 18.80 4.89
N LYS A 286 4.21 18.42 3.68
CA LYS A 286 5.55 18.77 3.16
C LYS A 286 5.79 20.28 3.09
N GLN A 287 4.74 21.11 2.93
CA GLN A 287 4.89 22.56 2.91
C GLN A 287 5.41 23.13 4.26
N GLN A 288 5.36 22.32 5.32
CA GLN A 288 6.04 22.55 6.59
C GLN A 288 7.46 21.99 6.44
N ILE A 289 8.43 22.85 6.07
CA ILE A 289 9.78 22.47 5.60
C ILE A 289 10.61 21.69 6.64
N ASP A 290 10.18 21.67 7.90
CA ASP A 290 10.86 21.00 9.01
C ASP A 290 10.36 19.56 9.25
N GLY A 291 11.29 18.64 9.53
CA GLY A 291 10.98 17.28 9.97
C GLY A 291 10.97 16.22 8.87
N PRO A 292 10.32 15.05 9.11
CA PRO A 292 10.41 13.89 8.22
C PRO A 292 9.52 13.97 6.97
N ALA A 293 8.72 15.03 6.82
CA ALA A 293 7.70 15.16 5.77
C ALA A 293 8.25 14.96 4.34
N PRO A 294 9.41 15.54 3.96
CA PRO A 294 9.96 15.33 2.63
C PRO A 294 10.34 13.86 2.38
N VAL A 295 10.85 13.15 3.38
CA VAL A 295 11.20 11.72 3.26
C VAL A 295 9.93 10.88 3.06
N PHE A 296 8.85 11.17 3.81
CA PHE A 296 7.57 10.49 3.65
C PHE A 296 6.95 10.76 2.27
N TYR A 297 7.03 11.99 1.78
CA TYR A 297 6.53 12.35 0.45
C TYR A 297 7.32 11.63 -0.66
N TYR A 298 8.65 11.54 -0.53
CA TYR A 298 9.47 10.75 -1.46
C TYR A 298 9.10 9.27 -1.48
N HIS A 299 8.90 8.67 -0.30
CA HIS A 299 8.41 7.30 -0.21
C HIS A 299 7.07 7.15 -0.95
N ALA A 300 6.10 8.03 -0.69
CA ALA A 300 4.79 7.99 -1.35
C ALA A 300 4.90 8.15 -2.89
N LEU A 301 5.77 9.04 -3.39
CA LEU A 301 6.03 9.19 -4.82
C LEU A 301 6.60 7.90 -5.43
N LYS A 302 7.57 7.28 -4.76
CA LYS A 302 8.15 6.01 -5.20
C LYS A 302 7.15 4.87 -5.16
N GLU A 303 6.24 4.83 -4.19
CA GLU A 303 5.12 3.87 -4.19
C GLU A 303 4.24 4.02 -5.43
N MET A 304 3.91 5.26 -5.83
CA MET A 304 3.11 5.51 -7.04
C MET A 304 3.85 5.15 -8.32
N GLU A 305 5.14 5.47 -8.38
CA GLU A 305 6.02 5.09 -9.49
C GLU A 305 6.06 3.58 -9.67
N MET A 306 6.35 2.82 -8.60
CA MET A 306 6.40 1.37 -8.62
C MET A 306 5.04 0.75 -8.99
N LYS A 307 3.93 1.32 -8.50
CA LYS A 307 2.58 0.89 -8.89
C LYS A 307 2.31 1.12 -10.38
N ASN A 308 2.73 2.24 -10.95
CA ASN A 308 2.58 2.51 -12.37
C ASN A 308 3.49 1.60 -13.21
N MET A 309 4.74 1.37 -12.79
CA MET A 309 5.63 0.39 -13.43
C MET A 309 5.01 -1.01 -13.46
N ASN A 310 4.51 -1.47 -12.32
CA ASN A 310 3.83 -2.76 -12.21
C ASN A 310 2.61 -2.82 -13.14
N LEU A 311 1.79 -1.76 -13.18
CA LEU A 311 0.61 -1.67 -14.04
C LEU A 311 0.98 -1.75 -15.52
N VAL A 312 2.00 -1.00 -15.97
CA VAL A 312 2.45 -1.02 -17.36
C VAL A 312 2.98 -2.41 -17.73
N MET A 313 3.86 -2.99 -16.91
CA MET A 313 4.42 -4.31 -17.17
C MET A 313 3.35 -5.40 -17.20
N THR A 314 2.46 -5.42 -16.20
CA THR A 314 1.34 -6.37 -16.16
C THR A 314 0.42 -6.18 -17.37
N GLY A 315 0.11 -4.94 -17.73
CA GLY A 315 -0.70 -4.63 -18.90
C GLY A 315 -0.07 -5.10 -20.20
N LYS A 316 1.24 -4.92 -20.36
CA LYS A 316 2.00 -5.37 -21.53
C LYS A 316 2.08 -6.89 -21.63
N ILE A 317 2.35 -7.57 -20.52
CA ILE A 317 2.41 -9.04 -20.46
C ILE A 317 1.05 -9.64 -20.82
N ASN A 318 -0.04 -9.04 -20.33
CA ASN A 318 -1.41 -9.51 -20.58
C ASN A 318 -2.05 -8.89 -21.84
N LEU A 319 -1.28 -8.18 -22.67
CA LEU A 319 -1.74 -7.57 -23.92
C LEU A 319 -2.98 -6.67 -23.75
N LEU A 320 -3.08 -5.95 -22.63
CA LEU A 320 -4.15 -5.00 -22.39
C LEU A 320 -4.08 -3.82 -23.39
N PRO A 321 -5.24 -3.26 -23.80
CA PRO A 321 -5.27 -2.04 -24.59
C PRO A 321 -4.48 -0.92 -23.91
N LYS A 322 -3.76 -0.12 -24.72
CA LYS A 322 -2.93 0.98 -24.20
C LYS A 322 -3.77 1.99 -23.39
N ASP A 323 -4.99 2.27 -23.84
CA ASP A 323 -5.88 3.22 -23.16
C ASP A 323 -6.38 2.69 -21.81
N ASP A 324 -6.65 1.38 -21.69
CA ASP A 324 -6.98 0.75 -20.40
C ASP A 324 -5.84 0.88 -19.38
N ILE A 325 -4.59 0.79 -19.84
CA ILE A 325 -3.41 1.00 -19.00
C ILE A 325 -3.34 2.47 -18.56
N ARG A 326 -3.50 3.41 -19.51
CA ARG A 326 -3.47 4.86 -19.24
C ARG A 326 -4.51 5.31 -18.25
N GLU A 327 -5.74 4.84 -18.40
CA GLU A 327 -6.85 5.20 -17.51
C GLU A 327 -6.61 4.81 -16.06
N ARG A 328 -5.73 3.83 -15.81
CA ARG A 328 -5.43 3.32 -14.46
C ARG A 328 -4.12 3.85 -13.89
N LEU A 329 -3.37 4.66 -14.65
CA LEU A 329 -2.16 5.31 -14.14
C LEU A 329 -2.52 6.27 -13.00
N ARG A 330 -1.68 6.26 -11.97
CA ARG A 330 -1.71 7.25 -10.90
C ARG A 330 -0.96 8.50 -11.34
N ILE A 331 -1.51 9.67 -11.05
CA ILE A 331 -0.81 10.93 -11.23
C ILE A 331 0.07 11.20 -10.01
N TYR A 332 1.39 11.17 -10.20
CA TYR A 332 2.35 11.49 -9.13
C TYR A 332 3.49 12.41 -9.58
N TYR A 333 3.39 12.95 -10.79
CA TYR A 333 4.43 13.78 -11.38
C TYR A 333 4.56 15.11 -10.61
N VAL A 334 5.80 15.54 -10.37
CA VAL A 334 6.15 16.72 -9.57
C VAL A 334 5.93 18.00 -10.35
#